data_AF-A0A0G1YK02-F1
#
_entry.id   AF-A0A0G1YK02-F1
#
_cell.length_a   1.000
_cell.length_b   1.000
_cell.length_c   1.000
_cell.angle_alpha   90.00
_cell.angle_beta   90.00
_cell.angle_gamma   90.00
#
_symmetry.space_group_name_H-M   'P 1'
#
loop_
_entity.id
_entity.type
_entity.pdbx_description
1 polymer ?
#
loop_
_entity_poly.entity_id
_entity_poly.type
_entity_poly.pdbx_seq_one_letter_code
_entity_poly.pdbx_strand_id
1 'polypeptide(L)'
;MCGASNICQVASTILYIINNVLVPVLFAIAFIVFLYGIVLKYIFSQGDPGKVDEGHKILLWGLIAFVVMISLWGLVNVVANTFGLAGSYAPPPPQSYRIQ
;
A
#
# COMPACT_ATOMS: atom_id res chain seq x y z
N MET A 1 -2.95 22.06 4.67
CA MET A 1 -2.03 23.17 5.01
C MET A 1 -1.89 23.21 6.52
N CYS A 2 -0.83 22.66 7.09
CA CYS A 2 -0.61 22.65 8.55
C CYS A 2 0.17 23.92 8.93
N GLY A 3 -0.47 24.87 9.61
CA GLY A 3 0.20 26.06 10.11
C GLY A 3 1.17 25.72 11.22
N ALA A 4 2.47 25.99 10.99
CA ALA A 4 3.55 26.22 11.96
C ALA A 4 3.61 25.33 13.23
N SER A 5 3.16 24.08 13.18
CA SER A 5 3.18 23.15 14.32
C SER A 5 3.91 21.87 13.95
N ASN A 6 4.99 21.58 14.69
CA ASN A 6 5.92 20.47 14.43
C ASN A 6 5.21 19.11 14.33
N ILE A 7 4.14 18.88 15.10
CA ILE A 7 3.33 17.65 15.08
C ILE A 7 2.62 17.43 13.74
N CYS A 8 2.06 18.50 13.18
CA CYS A 8 1.27 18.48 11.97
C CYS A 8 2.19 18.25 10.75
N GLN A 9 3.40 18.81 10.80
CA GLN A 9 4.46 18.55 9.82
C GLN A 9 4.94 17.10 9.89
N VAL A 10 5.26 16.58 11.08
CA VAL A 10 5.68 15.18 11.25
C VAL A 10 4.59 14.21 10.77
N ALA A 11 3.33 14.43 11.14
CA ALA A 11 2.21 13.60 10.68
C ALA A 11 2.06 13.62 9.15
N SER A 12 2.15 14.79 8.51
CA SER A 12 2.07 14.90 7.06
C SER A 12 3.23 14.22 6.34
N THR A 13 4.45 14.32 6.89
CA THR A 13 5.64 13.65 6.36
C THR A 13 5.52 12.13 6.48
N ILE A 14 5.04 11.61 7.61
CA ILE A 14 4.83 10.17 7.82
C ILE A 14 3.80 9.63 6.82
N LEU A 15 2.65 10.31 6.70
CA LEU A 15 1.61 9.90 5.75
C LEU A 15 2.09 9.95 4.30
N TYR A 16 2.88 10.96 3.95
CA TYR A 16 3.48 11.07 2.62
C TYR A 16 4.43 9.90 2.31
N ILE A 17 5.31 9.55 3.26
CA ILE A 17 6.25 8.43 3.09
C ILE A 17 5.50 7.10 2.99
N ILE A 18 4.49 6.88 3.83
CA ILE A 18 3.70 5.64 3.79
C ILE A 18 3.01 5.50 2.43
N ASN A 19 2.29 6.53 1.99
CA ASN A 19 1.45 6.44 0.80
C ASN A 19 2.25 6.46 -0.51
N ASN A 20 3.29 7.29 -0.61
CA ASN A 20 4.05 7.46 -1.85
C ASN A 20 5.28 6.57 -1.97
N VAL A 21 5.77 6.01 -0.87
CA VAL A 21 6.98 5.18 -0.88
C VAL A 21 6.67 3.77 -0.38
N LEU A 22 6.17 3.62 0.84
CA LEU A 22 6.03 2.32 1.47
C LEU A 22 5.05 1.40 0.73
N VAL A 23 3.86 1.90 0.38
CA VAL A 23 2.83 1.14 -0.34
C VAL A 23 3.30 0.70 -1.73
N PRO A 24 3.78 1.58 -2.63
CA PRO A 24 4.24 1.16 -3.95
C PRO A 24 5.46 0.24 -3.89
N VAL A 25 6.37 0.41 -2.93
CA VAL A 25 7.51 -0.49 -2.73
C VAL A 25 7.06 -1.88 -2.29
N LEU A 26 6.14 -1.98 -1.31
CA LEU A 26 5.54 -3.26 -0.91
C LEU A 26 4.84 -3.95 -2.08
N PHE A 27 4.16 -3.17 -2.93
CA PHE A 27 3.52 -3.66 -4.14
C PHE A 27 4.52 -4.24 -5.13
N ALA A 28 5.62 -3.52 -5.37
CA ALA A 28 6.69 -3.98 -6.26
C ALA A 28 7.32 -5.28 -5.75
N ILE A 29 7.60 -5.36 -4.43
CA ILE A 29 8.15 -6.57 -3.81
C ILE A 29 7.15 -7.73 -3.91
N ALA A 30 5.87 -7.50 -3.58
CA ALA A 30 4.83 -8.52 -3.68
C ALA A 30 4.69 -9.04 -5.11
N PHE A 31 4.74 -8.15 -6.11
CA PHE A 31 4.69 -8.52 -7.52
C PHE A 31 5.91 -9.34 -7.95
N ILE A 32 7.12 -8.97 -7.51
CA ILE A 32 8.35 -9.74 -7.77
C ILE A 32 8.27 -11.13 -7.13
N VAL A 33 7.84 -11.22 -5.87
CA VAL A 33 7.67 -12.49 -5.15
C VAL A 33 6.61 -13.36 -5.83
N PHE A 34 5.51 -12.78 -6.29
CA PHE A 34 4.48 -13.47 -7.05
C PHE A 34 5.02 -14.07 -8.35
N LEU A 35 5.73 -13.26 -9.15
CA LEU A 35 6.36 -13.73 -10.39
C LEU A 35 7.43 -14.80 -10.12
N TYR A 36 8.27 -14.61 -9.11
CA TYR A 36 9.31 -15.57 -8.74
C TYR A 36 8.70 -16.88 -8.25
N GLY A 37 7.62 -16.83 -7.46
CA GLY A 37 6.89 -18.02 -7.01
C GLY A 37 6.32 -18.82 -8.17
N ILE A 38 5.73 -18.16 -9.17
CA ILE A 38 5.20 -18.82 -10.38
C ILE A 38 6.34 -19.46 -11.17
N VAL A 39 7.38 -18.69 -11.49
CA VAL A 39 8.50 -19.15 -12.33
C VAL A 39 9.21 -20.33 -11.67
N LEU A 40 9.51 -20.23 -10.37
CA LEU A 40 10.23 -21.27 -9.65
C LEU A 40 9.39 -22.55 -9.52
N LYS A 41 8.08 -22.44 -9.27
CA LYS A 41 7.24 -23.64 -9.20
C LYS A 41 6.89 -24.25 -10.55
N TYR A 42 6.65 -23.45 -11.58
CA TYR A 42 6.27 -24.00 -12.89
C TYR A 42 7.47 -24.58 -13.63
N ILE A 43 8.67 -23.99 -13.49
CA ILE A 43 9.88 -24.43 -14.19
C ILE A 43 10.62 -25.54 -13.42
N PHE A 44 10.80 -25.43 -12.09
CA PHE A 44 11.55 -26.44 -11.33
C PHE A 44 10.73 -27.67 -10.90
N SER A 45 9.40 -27.63 -11.00
CA SER A 45 8.59 -28.76 -10.51
C SER A 45 8.46 -29.92 -11.50
N GLN A 46 9.06 -29.84 -12.70
CA GLN A 46 9.25 -30.88 -13.74
C GLN A 46 8.55 -32.25 -13.50
N GLY A 47 7.21 -32.25 -13.38
CA GLY A 47 6.41 -33.48 -13.28
C GLY A 47 6.35 -34.19 -11.93
N ASP A 48 6.91 -33.64 -10.84
CA ASP A 48 6.79 -34.25 -9.50
C ASP A 48 5.51 -33.75 -8.80
N PRO A 49 4.47 -34.61 -8.65
CA PRO A 49 3.14 -34.19 -8.21
C PRO A 49 3.12 -33.62 -6.79
N GLY A 50 4.01 -34.08 -5.90
CA GLY A 50 4.09 -33.57 -4.52
C GLY A 50 4.59 -32.12 -4.47
N LYS A 51 5.52 -31.76 -5.34
CA LYS A 51 6.02 -30.38 -5.44
C LYS A 51 4.98 -29.47 -6.11
N VAL A 52 4.19 -29.96 -7.05
CA VAL A 52 3.14 -29.13 -7.67
C VAL A 52 2.10 -28.71 -6.62
N ASP A 53 1.69 -29.62 -5.74
CA ASP A 53 0.65 -29.37 -4.74
C ASP A 53 1.08 -28.38 -3.64
N GLU A 54 2.33 -28.49 -3.18
CA GLU A 54 2.91 -27.52 -2.25
C GLU A 54 3.10 -26.14 -2.91
N GLY A 55 3.36 -26.11 -4.22
CA GLY A 55 3.48 -24.88 -5.00
C GLY A 55 2.18 -24.11 -5.11
N HIS A 56 1.09 -24.82 -5.36
CA HIS A 56 -0.25 -24.22 -5.39
C HIS A 56 -0.58 -23.56 -4.06
N LYS A 57 -0.25 -24.19 -2.93
CA LYS A 57 -0.46 -23.56 -1.61
C LYS A 57 0.30 -22.24 -1.48
N ILE A 58 1.60 -22.22 -1.82
CA ILE A 58 2.42 -20.99 -1.73
C ILE A 58 1.88 -19.88 -2.65
N LEU A 59 1.49 -20.24 -3.88
CA LEU A 59 0.90 -19.28 -4.81
C LEU A 59 -0.42 -18.70 -4.30
N LEU A 60 -1.27 -19.56 -3.73
CA LEU A 60 -2.58 -19.16 -3.20
C LEU A 60 -2.41 -18.25 -1.97
N TRP A 61 -1.45 -18.53 -1.08
CA TRP A 61 -1.09 -17.64 0.02
C TRP A 61 -0.53 -16.29 -0.46
N GLY A 62 0.32 -16.29 -1.49
CA GLY A 62 0.83 -15.06 -2.10
C GLY A 62 -0.26 -14.21 -2.74
N LEU A 63 -1.21 -14.86 -3.43
CA LEU A 63 -2.36 -14.19 -4.03
C LEU A 63 -3.30 -13.61 -2.97
N ILE A 64 -3.58 -14.35 -1.90
CA ILE A 64 -4.39 -13.84 -0.78
C ILE A 64 -3.76 -12.57 -0.20
N ALA A 65 -2.46 -12.58 0.08
CA ALA A 65 -1.77 -11.41 0.61
C ALA A 65 -1.88 -10.20 -0.32
N PHE A 66 -1.76 -10.42 -1.64
CA PHE A 66 -1.90 -9.38 -2.65
C PHE A 66 -3.31 -8.79 -2.69
N VAL A 67 -4.34 -9.65 -2.69
CA VAL A 67 -5.75 -9.24 -2.69
C VAL A 67 -6.09 -8.46 -1.42
N VAL A 68 -5.62 -8.90 -0.25
CA VAL A 68 -5.86 -8.19 1.02
C VAL A 68 -5.27 -6.78 0.97
N MET A 69 -4.02 -6.64 0.51
CA MET A 69 -3.36 -5.33 0.40
C MET A 69 -4.13 -4.38 -0.53
N ILE A 70 -4.58 -4.86 -1.69
CA ILE A 70 -5.43 -4.09 -2.62
C ILE A 70 -6.75 -3.73 -1.98
N SER A 71 -7.41 -4.68 -1.30
CA SER A 71 -8.76 -4.50 -0.76
C SER A 71 -8.79 -3.40 0.30
N LEU A 72 -7.78 -3.32 1.16
CA LEU A 72 -7.66 -2.29 2.18
C LEU A 72 -7.50 -0.90 1.57
N TRP A 73 -6.58 -0.73 0.61
CA TRP A 73 -6.37 0.57 -0.05
C TRP A 73 -7.52 0.97 -0.98
N GLY A 74 -8.09 0.00 -1.69
CA GLY A 74 -9.28 0.19 -2.52
C GLY A 74 -10.47 0.65 -1.69
N LEU A 75 -10.72 -0.01 -0.55
CA LEU A 75 -11.78 0.38 0.38
C LEU A 75 -11.53 1.78 0.96
N VAL A 76 -10.32 2.06 1.43
CA VAL A 76 -9.94 3.40 1.94
C VAL A 76 -10.21 4.47 0.87
N ASN A 77 -9.83 4.22 -0.38
CA ASN A 77 -10.07 5.15 -1.47
C ASN A 77 -11.56 5.32 -1.77
N VAL A 78 -12.34 4.23 -1.80
CA VAL A 78 -13.80 4.29 -2.02
C VAL A 78 -14.47 5.12 -0.92
N VAL A 79 -14.17 4.84 0.35
CA VAL A 79 -14.68 5.60 1.50
C VAL A 79 -14.25 7.06 1.41
N ALA A 80 -12.96 7.33 1.13
CA ALA A 80 -12.45 8.69 1.02
C ALA A 80 -13.14 9.50 -0.08
N ASN A 81 -13.39 8.91 -1.25
CA ASN A 81 -14.09 9.58 -2.35
C ASN A 81 -15.58 9.74 -2.08
N THR A 82 -16.22 8.75 -1.44
CA THR A 82 -17.67 8.77 -1.16
C THR A 82 -18.03 9.85 -0.14
N PHE A 83 -17.19 10.05 0.87
CA PHE A 83 -17.40 11.07 1.90
C PHE A 83 -16.71 12.41 1.61
N GLY A 84 -16.13 12.60 0.41
CA GLY A 84 -15.45 13.86 0.06
C GLY A 84 -14.18 14.14 0.88
N LEU A 85 -13.60 13.11 1.48
CA LEU A 85 -12.36 13.18 2.25
C LEU A 85 -11.12 13.15 1.34
N ALA A 86 -11.29 12.81 0.06
CA ALA A 86 -10.26 12.89 -0.96
C ALA A 86 -9.83 14.36 -1.19
N GLY A 87 -8.71 14.76 -0.56
CA GLY A 87 -8.19 16.13 -0.65
C GLY A 87 -8.62 17.07 0.48
N SER A 88 -9.41 16.58 1.45
CA SER A 88 -9.72 17.32 2.68
C SER A 88 -8.52 17.28 3.63
N TYR A 89 -7.47 18.02 3.30
CA TYR A 89 -6.53 18.50 4.30
C TYR A 89 -7.31 19.42 5.22
N ALA A 90 -7.15 19.28 6.54
CA ALA A 90 -7.69 20.26 7.47
C ALA A 90 -7.36 21.68 6.96
N PRO A 91 -8.36 22.58 6.87
CA PRO A 91 -8.14 23.91 6.33
C PRO A 91 -6.97 24.56 7.10
N PRO A 92 -6.11 25.33 6.40
CA PRO A 92 -5.04 26.07 7.07
C PRO A 92 -5.60 26.77 8.30
N PRO A 93 -5.05 26.53 9.51
CA PRO A 93 -5.44 27.30 10.66
C PRO A 93 -5.17 28.78 10.34
N PRO A 94 -6.04 29.69 10.80
CA PRO A 94 -5.95 31.10 10.48
C PRO A 94 -4.53 31.59 10.75
N GLN A 95 -3.86 32.04 9.69
CA GLN A 95 -2.54 32.64 9.83
C GLN A 95 -2.78 33.99 10.52
N SER A 96 -2.32 34.14 11.76
CA SER A 96 -2.25 35.47 12.37
C SER A 96 -1.27 36.28 11.52
N TYR A 97 -1.83 37.14 10.65
CA TYR A 97 -1.05 38.10 9.90
C TYR A 97 -0.39 39.01 10.94
N ARG A 98 0.88 38.71 11.27
CA ARG A 98 1.74 39.60 12.07
C ARG A 98 1.95 40.84 11.21
N ILE A 99 1.06 41.82 11.32
CA ILE A 99 1.37 43.17 10.85
C ILE A 99 2.58 43.65 11.66
N GLN A 100 3.58 44.13 10.91
CA GLN A 100 4.81 44.73 11.41
C GLN A 100 4.55 45.77 12.50
#